data_AF-A0A3B8ZK14-F1
#
_entry.id   AF-A0A3B8ZK14-F1
#
_cell.length_a   1.000
_cell.length_b   1.000
_cell.length_c   1.000
_cell.angle_alpha   90.00
_cell.angle_beta   90.00
_cell.angle_gamma   90.00
#
_symmetry.space_group_name_H-M   'P 1'
#
loop_
_entity.id
_entity.type
_entity.pdbx_description
1 polymer ?
#
loop_
_entity_poly.entity_id
_entity_poly.type
_entity_poly.pdbx_seq_one_letter_code
_entity_poly.pdbx_strand_id
1 'polypeptide(L)'
;MKTRIVKRSVVITGSGKCAREIGNFNGDRTNEPCGRRAFLLVLVMLVIALASLATLSFSRSMLISNESSQISSHQLQARMCAESGVQSARLLLSYTPDQRLANGGTWMNPQFQARNVVSSPFPERRGNFSVIAPSFDQSGSYNDIRYG
;
A
#
# COMPACT_ATOMS: atom_id res chain seq x y z
N MET A 1 -31.43 -90.86 -2.63
CA MET A 1 -32.27 -89.65 -2.60
C MET A 1 -31.62 -88.65 -1.64
N LYS A 2 -31.49 -87.38 -2.08
CA LYS A 2 -31.10 -86.18 -1.30
C LYS A 2 -29.61 -85.79 -1.24
N THR A 3 -29.22 -85.03 -2.25
CA THR A 3 -28.16 -84.02 -2.30
C THR A 3 -28.20 -83.05 -1.10
N ARG A 4 -27.04 -82.62 -0.61
CA ARG A 4 -26.89 -81.29 0.02
C ARG A 4 -25.53 -80.67 -0.27
N ILE A 5 -25.62 -79.57 -1.00
CA ILE A 5 -24.58 -78.62 -1.39
C ILE A 5 -24.09 -77.90 -0.12
N VAL A 6 -22.78 -77.94 0.13
CA VAL A 6 -22.14 -77.19 1.21
C VAL A 6 -21.98 -75.74 0.77
N LYS A 7 -22.66 -74.81 1.47
CA LYS A 7 -22.50 -73.36 1.28
C LYS A 7 -21.05 -72.95 1.61
N ARG A 8 -20.32 -72.43 0.63
CA ARG A 8 -19.12 -71.62 0.87
C ARG A 8 -19.56 -70.26 1.40
N SER A 9 -19.31 -69.99 2.68
CA SER A 9 -19.32 -68.64 3.24
C SER A 9 -18.05 -67.92 2.79
N VAL A 10 -18.22 -67.00 1.85
CA VAL A 10 -17.24 -65.96 1.54
C VAL A 10 -17.22 -65.00 2.73
N VAL A 11 -16.13 -65.04 3.51
CA VAL A 11 -15.81 -63.99 4.48
C VAL A 11 -14.74 -63.12 3.84
N ILE A 12 -15.16 -61.99 3.27
CA ILE A 12 -14.24 -60.91 2.90
C ILE A 12 -13.98 -60.13 4.18
N THR A 13 -12.94 -60.51 4.91
CA THR A 13 -12.29 -59.59 5.86
C THR A 13 -11.03 -59.08 5.18
N GLY A 14 -11.17 -57.92 4.55
CA GLY A 14 -10.05 -57.10 4.09
C GLY A 14 -9.28 -56.58 5.31
N SER A 15 -8.42 -57.43 5.87
CA SER A 15 -7.40 -57.02 6.82
C SER A 15 -6.20 -56.52 6.03
N GLY A 16 -6.13 -55.19 5.88
CA GLY A 16 -5.01 -54.48 5.28
C GLY A 16 -3.73 -54.67 6.11
N LYS A 17 -3.03 -55.77 5.83
CA LYS A 17 -1.62 -56.09 6.05
C LYS A 17 -0.77 -54.97 6.67
N CYS A 18 -0.54 -55.05 7.98
CA CYS A 18 0.70 -54.55 8.61
C CYS A 18 1.78 -55.64 8.49
N ALA A 19 2.38 -55.76 7.32
CA ALA A 19 3.61 -56.53 7.13
C ALA A 19 4.77 -55.54 7.10
N ARG A 20 5.53 -55.44 8.20
CA ARG A 20 6.85 -54.83 8.17
C ARG A 20 7.84 -55.77 8.85
N GLU A 21 8.80 -56.20 8.03
CA GLU A 21 9.92 -57.06 8.38
C GLU A 21 10.62 -56.62 9.68
N ILE A 22 10.96 -57.65 10.44
CA ILE A 22 11.67 -57.63 11.71
C ILE A 22 13.17 -57.46 11.44
N GLY A 23 13.60 -56.21 11.23
CA GLY A 23 14.98 -55.78 11.39
C GLY A 23 15.23 -55.33 12.83
N ASN A 24 16.21 -55.96 13.47
CA ASN A 24 16.63 -55.76 14.86
C ASN A 24 16.94 -54.29 15.18
N PHE A 25 16.03 -53.61 15.87
CA PHE A 25 16.25 -52.28 16.44
C PHE A 25 15.98 -52.36 17.94
N ASN A 26 17.05 -52.52 18.72
CA ASN A 26 17.07 -52.30 20.16
C ASN A 26 16.83 -50.80 20.41
N GLY A 27 15.56 -50.45 20.57
CA GLY A 27 15.11 -49.11 20.91
C GLY A 27 13.71 -49.26 21.49
N ASP A 28 13.65 -49.10 22.81
CA ASP A 28 12.47 -49.24 23.66
C ASP A 28 11.24 -48.59 23.00
N ARG A 29 10.27 -49.43 22.58
CA ARG A 29 9.07 -49.01 21.86
C ARG A 29 7.97 -48.66 22.85
N THR A 30 7.93 -47.42 23.32
CA THR A 30 6.69 -46.87 23.87
C THR A 30 5.75 -46.51 22.71
N ASN A 31 5.00 -47.51 22.24
CA ASN A 31 3.86 -47.33 21.34
C ASN A 31 2.61 -46.97 22.16
N GLU A 32 1.98 -45.82 21.85
CA GLU A 32 0.54 -45.61 21.59
C GLU A 32 0.10 -44.15 21.92
N PRO A 33 -0.88 -43.53 21.20
CA PRO A 33 -1.77 -44.12 20.18
C PRO A 33 -1.61 -43.48 18.79
N CYS A 34 -2.04 -44.24 17.77
CA CYS A 34 -2.04 -43.92 16.33
C CYS A 34 -2.83 -42.63 15.93
N GLY A 35 -3.45 -41.92 16.88
CA GLY A 35 -4.16 -40.65 16.65
C GLY A 35 -3.38 -39.38 17.02
N ARG A 36 -2.37 -39.43 17.91
CA ARG A 36 -1.69 -38.21 18.41
C ARG A 36 -0.79 -37.56 17.37
N ARG A 37 -0.18 -38.36 16.49
CA ARG A 37 0.68 -37.83 15.41
C ARG A 37 -0.13 -37.11 14.33
N ALA A 38 -1.31 -37.61 13.97
CA ALA A 38 -2.21 -36.92 13.05
C ALA A 38 -2.73 -35.60 13.64
N PHE A 39 -3.09 -35.61 14.93
CA PHE A 39 -3.53 -34.41 15.64
C PHE A 39 -2.43 -33.33 15.69
N LEU A 40 -1.17 -33.72 15.96
CA LEU A 40 -0.03 -32.80 15.93
C LEU A 40 0.18 -32.16 14.56
N LEU A 41 0.06 -32.93 13.47
CA LEU A 41 0.18 -32.38 12.11
C LEU A 41 -0.92 -31.36 11.81
N VAL A 42 -2.16 -31.64 12.20
CA VAL A 42 -3.28 -30.69 12.05
C VAL A 42 -3.06 -29.44 12.90
N LEU A 43 -2.57 -29.59 14.13
CA LEU A 43 -2.28 -28.47 15.02
C LEU A 43 -1.18 -27.56 14.46
N VAL A 44 -0.07 -28.14 13.99
CA VAL A 44 1.02 -27.36 13.37
C VAL A 44 0.52 -26.68 12.10
N MET A 45 -0.26 -27.37 11.26
CA MET A 45 -0.88 -26.77 10.09
C MET A 45 -1.78 -25.58 10.45
N LEU A 46 -2.58 -25.71 11.51
CA LEU A 46 -3.43 -24.63 12.02
C LEU A 46 -2.59 -23.44 12.52
N VAL A 47 -1.53 -23.70 13.30
CA VAL A 47 -0.62 -22.65 13.78
C VAL A 47 0.02 -21.91 12.62
N ILE A 48 0.50 -22.63 11.60
CA ILE A 48 1.08 -22.01 10.40
C ILE A 48 0.02 -21.21 9.63
N ALA A 49 -1.21 -21.72 9.52
CA ALA A 49 -2.30 -21.00 8.87
C ALA A 49 -2.65 -19.69 9.61
N LEU A 50 -2.74 -19.73 10.95
CA LEU A 50 -3.00 -18.54 11.78
C LEU A 50 -1.83 -17.55 11.74
N ALA A 51 -0.58 -18.03 11.81
CA ALA A 51 0.61 -17.19 11.68
C ALA A 51 0.71 -16.51 10.30
N SER A 52 0.36 -17.25 9.24
CA SER A 52 0.30 -16.71 7.87
C SER A 52 -0.79 -15.65 7.75
N LEU A 53 -1.98 -15.91 8.30
CA LEU A 53 -3.08 -14.94 8.28
C LEU A 53 -2.74 -13.66 9.05
N ALA A 54 -2.09 -13.79 10.21
CA ALA A 54 -1.61 -12.66 11.00
C ALA A 54 -0.59 -11.81 10.22
N THR A 55 0.39 -12.46 9.59
CA THR A 55 1.41 -11.78 8.78
C THR A 55 0.78 -11.07 7.57
N LEU A 56 -0.16 -11.73 6.88
CA LEU A 56 -0.89 -11.13 5.75
C LEU A 56 -1.72 -9.92 6.18
N SER A 57 -2.37 -9.98 7.34
CA SER A 57 -3.13 -8.85 7.90
C SER A 57 -2.23 -7.65 8.19
N PHE A 58 -1.08 -7.89 8.82
CA PHE A 58 -0.10 -6.83 9.09
C PHE A 58 0.45 -6.20 7.80
N SER A 59 0.85 -7.02 6.81
CA SER A 59 1.35 -6.52 5.53
C SER A 59 0.34 -5.62 4.81
N ARG A 60 -0.97 -5.96 4.88
CA ARG A 60 -2.03 -5.11 4.31
C ARG A 60 -2.13 -3.77 5.02
N SER A 61 -2.08 -3.75 6.35
CA SER A 61 -2.13 -2.50 7.12
C SER A 61 -0.93 -1.59 6.82
N MET A 62 0.25 -2.17 6.64
CA MET A 62 1.47 -1.41 6.30
C MET A 62 1.40 -0.77 4.91
N LEU A 63 0.82 -1.45 3.91
CA LEU A 63 0.62 -0.88 2.56
C LEU A 63 -0.31 0.34 2.60
N ILE A 64 -1.45 0.24 3.28
CA ILE A 64 -2.41 1.34 3.43
C ILE A 64 -1.75 2.54 4.12
N SER A 65 -0.91 2.29 5.13
CA SER A 65 -0.19 3.33 5.87
C SER A 65 0.82 4.06 4.98
N ASN A 66 1.52 3.34 4.11
CA ASN A 66 2.46 3.92 3.16
C ASN A 66 1.76 4.84 2.15
N GLU A 67 0.66 4.39 1.55
CA GLU A 67 -0.13 5.21 0.62
C GLU A 67 -0.66 6.48 1.30
N SER A 68 -1.16 6.35 2.54
CA SER A 68 -1.64 7.48 3.32
C SER A 68 -0.53 8.50 3.62
N SER A 69 0.68 8.03 3.93
CA SER A 69 1.84 8.90 4.17
C SER A 69 2.25 9.68 2.93
N GLN A 70 2.20 9.06 1.74
CA GLN A 70 2.49 9.72 0.49
C GLN A 70 1.46 10.82 0.17
N ILE A 71 0.17 10.52 0.28
CA ILE A 71 -0.91 11.49 0.05
C ILE A 71 -0.78 12.68 1.02
N SER A 72 -0.55 12.42 2.31
CA SER A 72 -0.37 13.47 3.31
C SER A 72 0.85 14.35 3.01
N SER A 73 1.95 13.74 2.56
CA SER A 73 3.16 14.47 2.16
C SER A 73 2.90 15.39 0.96
N HIS A 74 2.14 14.92 -0.03
CA HIS A 74 1.78 15.74 -1.19
C HIS A 74 0.84 16.90 -0.81
N GLN A 75 -0.11 16.66 0.09
CA GLN A 75 -0.99 17.72 0.61
C GLN A 75 -0.20 18.80 1.36
N LEU A 76 0.76 18.40 2.20
CA LEU A 76 1.66 19.33 2.88
C LEU A 76 2.50 20.14 1.88
N GLN A 77 3.07 19.50 0.85
CA GLN A 77 3.84 20.20 -0.18
C GLN A 77 2.98 21.22 -0.95
N ALA A 78 1.76 20.83 -1.35
CA ALA A 78 0.84 21.74 -2.04
C ALA A 78 0.47 22.95 -1.16
N ARG A 79 0.21 22.73 0.13
CA ARG A 79 -0.07 23.80 1.09
C ARG A 79 1.12 24.73 1.27
N MET A 80 2.33 24.19 1.43
CA MET A 80 3.55 24.99 1.55
C MET A 80 3.81 25.83 0.29
N CYS A 81 3.55 25.27 -0.90
CA CYS A 81 3.64 26.02 -2.16
C CYS A 81 2.63 27.18 -2.20
N ALA A 82 1.38 26.94 -1.77
CA ALA A 82 0.35 27.98 -1.72
C ALA A 82 0.69 29.10 -0.71
N GLU A 83 1.15 28.73 0.50
CA GLU A 83 1.56 29.69 1.53
C GLU A 83 2.77 30.53 1.05
N SER A 84 3.70 29.93 0.32
CA SER A 84 4.84 30.65 -0.29
C SER A 84 4.38 31.66 -1.35
N GLY A 85 3.33 31.34 -2.12
CA GLY A 85 2.71 32.27 -3.06
C GLY A 85 2.10 33.47 -2.37
N VAL A 86 1.35 33.25 -1.28
CA VAL A 86 0.76 34.33 -0.47
C VAL A 86 1.84 35.23 0.13
N GLN A 87 2.93 34.65 0.65
CA GLN A 87 4.06 35.42 1.18
C GLN A 87 4.74 36.25 0.08
N SER A 88 4.90 35.70 -1.11
CA SER A 88 5.48 36.40 -2.25
C SER A 88 4.62 37.59 -2.70
N ALA A 89 3.30 37.42 -2.73
CA ALA A 89 2.37 38.51 -3.01
C ALA A 89 2.42 39.60 -1.92
N ARG A 90 2.47 39.21 -0.64
CA ARG A 90 2.61 40.16 0.48
C ARG A 90 3.92 40.93 0.40
N LEU A 91 5.02 40.27 0.04
CA LEU A 91 6.32 40.90 -0.15
C LEU A 91 6.25 41.95 -1.28
N LEU A 92 5.65 41.60 -2.43
CA LEU A 92 5.49 42.57 -3.52
C LEU A 92 4.70 43.81 -3.09
N LEU A 93 3.62 43.64 -2.33
CA LEU A 93 2.80 44.74 -1.83
C LEU A 93 3.51 45.60 -0.77
N SER A 94 4.52 45.07 -0.08
CA SER A 94 5.31 45.82 0.89
C SER A 94 6.29 46.81 0.25
N TYR A 95 6.64 46.62 -1.03
CA TYR A 95 7.55 47.50 -1.73
C TYR A 95 6.93 48.84 -2.14
N THR A 96 7.78 49.87 -2.21
CA THR A 96 7.39 51.17 -2.75
C THR A 96 6.99 51.04 -4.23
N PRO A 97 6.17 51.97 -4.78
CA PRO A 97 5.72 51.90 -6.17
C PRO A 97 6.86 51.77 -7.19
N ASP A 98 7.96 52.52 -6.99
CA ASP A 98 9.13 52.47 -7.88
C ASP A 98 9.84 51.11 -7.82
N GLN A 99 9.96 50.54 -6.61
CA GLN A 99 10.55 49.21 -6.41
C GLN A 99 9.67 48.11 -7.01
N ARG A 100 8.33 48.26 -7.01
CA ARG A 100 7.43 47.31 -7.67
C ARG A 100 7.59 47.33 -9.18
N LEU A 101 7.70 48.51 -9.79
CA LEU A 101 7.94 48.64 -11.23
C LEU A 101 9.29 48.03 -11.64
N ALA A 102 10.34 48.27 -10.84
CA ALA A 102 11.65 47.65 -11.07
C ALA A 102 11.62 46.11 -10.96
N ASN A 103 10.76 45.55 -10.11
CA ASN A 103 10.58 44.11 -9.92
C ASN A 103 9.60 43.46 -10.93
N GLY A 104 9.37 44.06 -12.09
CA GLY A 104 8.48 43.52 -13.12
C GLY A 104 7.02 43.95 -13.01
N GLY A 105 6.71 44.92 -12.13
CA GLY A 105 5.39 45.51 -11.99
C GLY A 105 4.36 44.59 -11.34
N THR A 106 3.11 45.06 -11.30
CA THR A 106 1.95 44.26 -10.85
C THR A 106 1.20 43.61 -12.00
N TRP A 107 1.55 43.95 -13.24
CA TRP A 107 0.88 43.47 -14.45
C TRP A 107 1.81 42.50 -15.20
N MET A 108 1.38 41.24 -15.35
CA MET A 108 2.15 40.18 -16.01
C MET A 108 3.58 40.06 -15.45
N ASN A 109 3.69 39.86 -14.14
CA ASN A 109 5.01 39.76 -13.51
C ASN A 109 5.60 38.34 -13.70
N PRO A 110 6.78 38.19 -14.33
CA PRO A 110 7.42 36.89 -14.52
C PRO A 110 7.82 36.20 -13.21
N GLN A 111 7.96 36.94 -12.10
CA GLN A 111 8.29 36.39 -10.78
C GLN A 111 7.20 35.46 -10.22
N PHE A 112 5.95 35.63 -10.66
CA PHE A 112 4.83 34.76 -10.27
C PHE A 112 4.58 33.62 -11.26
N GLN A 113 5.43 33.45 -12.27
CA GLN A 113 5.31 32.37 -13.23
C GLN A 113 6.18 31.18 -12.81
N ALA A 114 5.53 30.04 -12.54
CA ALA A 114 6.18 28.75 -12.26
C ALA A 114 7.31 28.82 -11.21
N ARG A 115 7.10 29.57 -10.13
CA ARG A 115 8.14 29.79 -9.12
C ARG A 115 8.33 28.52 -8.29
N ASN A 116 9.52 27.96 -8.38
CA ASN A 116 9.91 26.77 -7.63
C ASN A 116 10.13 27.07 -6.14
N VAL A 117 9.42 26.35 -5.27
CA VAL A 117 9.53 26.38 -3.80
C VAL A 117 10.22 25.11 -3.30
N VAL A 118 9.80 23.96 -3.81
CA VAL A 118 10.39 22.66 -3.45
C VAL A 118 11.33 22.23 -4.57
N SER A 119 12.61 22.53 -4.38
CA SER A 119 13.66 22.11 -5.32
C SER A 119 13.91 20.61 -5.21
N SER A 120 13.59 19.89 -6.27
CA SER A 120 13.94 18.47 -6.44
C SER A 120 14.65 18.26 -7.76
N PRO A 121 15.65 17.37 -7.84
CA PRO A 121 16.27 17.00 -9.11
C PRO A 121 15.25 16.39 -10.08
N PHE A 122 14.27 15.65 -9.55
CA PHE A 122 13.20 15.03 -10.35
C PHE A 122 12.04 15.99 -10.59
N PRO A 123 11.57 16.17 -11.85
CA PRO A 123 10.51 17.12 -12.18
C PRO A 123 9.18 16.82 -11.48
N GLU A 124 8.85 15.54 -11.27
CA GLU A 124 7.58 15.10 -10.65
C GLU A 124 7.43 15.48 -9.16
N ARG A 125 8.55 15.75 -8.48
CA ARG A 125 8.57 16.14 -7.07
C ARG A 125 8.85 17.64 -6.87
N ARG A 126 8.88 18.41 -7.97
CA ARG A 126 9.05 19.86 -7.87
C ARG A 126 7.73 20.50 -7.49
N GLY A 127 7.77 21.34 -6.46
CA GLY A 127 6.65 22.14 -6.02
C GLY A 127 6.79 23.55 -6.58
N ASN A 128 5.98 23.89 -7.56
CA ASN A 128 5.92 25.24 -8.13
C ASN A 128 4.60 25.91 -7.76
N PHE A 129 4.61 27.22 -7.59
CA PHE A 129 3.38 28.01 -7.54
C PHE A 129 3.34 29.04 -8.66
N SER A 130 2.13 29.43 -9.02
CA SER A 130 1.87 30.61 -9.84
C SER A 130 0.72 31.40 -9.24
N VAL A 131 0.82 32.72 -9.31
CA VAL A 131 -0.28 33.62 -8.95
C VAL A 131 -0.95 34.04 -10.24
N ILE A 132 -2.20 33.63 -10.42
CA ILE A 132 -2.99 33.96 -11.61
C ILE A 132 -4.13 34.90 -11.24
N ALA A 133 -4.41 35.84 -12.12
CA ALA A 133 -5.59 36.69 -12.07
C ALA A 133 -6.26 36.69 -13.44
N PRO A 134 -7.61 36.77 -13.51
CA PRO A 134 -8.30 36.98 -14.76
C PRO A 134 -8.00 38.39 -15.28
N SER A 135 -7.84 38.51 -16.59
CA SER A 135 -7.83 39.78 -17.30
C SER A 135 -9.20 40.03 -17.90
N PHE A 136 -9.70 41.25 -17.70
CA PHE A 136 -10.95 41.72 -18.24
C PHE A 136 -10.66 42.75 -19.35
N ASP A 137 -11.43 42.68 -20.42
CA ASP A 137 -11.47 43.71 -21.45
C ASP A 137 -12.18 44.98 -20.92
N GLN A 138 -12.06 46.12 -21.62
CA GLN A 138 -12.77 47.37 -21.30
C GLN A 138 -14.29 47.19 -21.22
N SER A 139 -14.84 46.16 -21.89
CA SER A 139 -16.25 45.78 -21.83
C SER A 139 -16.64 44.93 -20.60
N GLY A 140 -15.68 44.59 -19.72
CA GLY A 140 -15.89 43.71 -18.57
C GLY A 140 -15.97 42.22 -18.92
N SER A 141 -15.77 41.86 -20.19
CA SER A 141 -15.73 40.46 -20.63
C SER A 141 -14.38 39.81 -20.31
N TYR A 142 -14.39 38.50 -20.01
CA TYR A 142 -13.17 37.71 -19.80
C TYR A 142 -12.37 37.63 -21.11
N ASN A 143 -11.09 38.00 -21.06
CA ASN A 143 -10.22 38.04 -22.23
C ASN A 143 -9.10 36.99 -22.14
N ASP A 144 -8.37 36.95 -21.02
CA ASP A 144 -7.21 36.04 -20.83
C ASP A 144 -6.85 35.86 -19.34
N ILE A 145 -5.88 34.99 -19.04
CA ILE A 145 -5.22 34.88 -17.74
C ILE A 145 -3.94 35.72 -17.69
N ARG A 146 -3.66 36.36 -16.55
CA ARG A 146 -2.40 37.07 -16.30
C ARG A 146 -1.72 36.56 -15.03
N TYR A 147 -0.42 36.81 -14.92
CA TYR A 147 0.36 36.52 -13.71
C TYR A 147 0.50 37.79 -12.85
N GLY A 148 0.10 37.72 -11.59
CA GLY A 148 0.12 38.87 -10.67
C GLY A 148 -1.12 39.02 -9.79
#